data_AF-A0A5Y8YAR6-F1
#
_entry.id   AF-A0A5Y8YAR6-F1
#
_cell.length_a   1.000
_cell.length_b   1.000
_cell.length_c   1.000
_cell.angle_alpha   90.00
_cell.angle_beta   90.00
_cell.angle_gamma   90.00
#
_symmetry.space_group_name_H-M   'P 1'
#
loop_
_entity.id
_entity.type
_entity.pdbx_description
1 polymer ?
#
loop_
_entity_poly.entity_id
_entity_poly.type
_entity_poly.pdbx_seq_one_letter_code
_entity_poly.pdbx_strand_id
1 'polypeptide(L)' 'MTMKITLFLGLIGIFFTACEQTKSVEYYQNHPEEAKKRSLECRHKAIISQDCVNAYKVGFPKDE' A
#
# COMPACT_ATOMS: atom_id res chain seq x y z
N MET A 1 -16.23 37.49 -20.63
CA MET A 1 -15.89 36.07 -20.90
C MET A 1 -14.68 35.72 -20.03
N THR A 2 -14.60 34.48 -19.53
CA THR A 2 -13.36 33.79 -19.08
C THR A 2 -12.60 34.28 -17.84
N MET A 3 -13.24 34.41 -16.66
CA MET A 3 -12.47 34.45 -15.40
C MET A 3 -13.25 33.93 -14.18
N LYS A 4 -13.99 32.83 -14.32
CA LYS A 4 -14.64 32.15 -13.18
C LYS A 4 -14.55 30.61 -13.21
N ILE A 5 -14.10 30.02 -14.31
CA ILE A 5 -14.11 28.56 -14.52
C ILE A 5 -12.76 27.90 -14.18
N THR A 6 -11.68 28.67 -14.06
CA THR A 6 -10.32 28.13 -13.86
C THR A 6 -10.05 27.62 -12.44
N LEU A 7 -10.91 27.89 -11.46
CA LEU A 7 -10.65 27.52 -10.05
C LEU A 7 -11.03 26.06 -9.71
N PHE A 8 -11.79 25.36 -10.56
CA PHE A 8 -12.28 24.02 -10.24
C PHE A 8 -11.37 22.86 -10.69
N LEU A 9 -10.35 23.12 -11.51
CA LEU A 9 -9.46 22.08 -12.05
C LEU A 9 -8.30 21.68 -11.11
N GLY A 10 -8.05 22.44 -10.05
CA GLY A 10 -6.94 22.17 -9.12
C GLY A 10 -7.20 21.12 -8.03
N LEU A 11 -8.47 20.79 -7.75
CA LEU A 11 -8.84 19.98 -6.58
C LEU A 11 -8.79 18.45 -6.80
N ILE A 12 -8.57 17.98 -8.02
CA ILE A 12 -8.61 16.54 -8.35
C ILE A 12 -7.22 15.88 -8.15
N GLY A 13 -6.14 16.66 -8.08
CA GLY A 13 -4.76 16.14 -8.04
C GLY A 13 -4.24 15.65 -6.68
N ILE A 14 -4.96 15.89 -5.58
CA ILE A 14 -4.43 15.67 -4.22
C ILE A 14 -4.73 14.25 -3.69
N PHE A 15 -5.55 13.45 -4.39
CA PHE A 15 -5.98 12.13 -3.91
C PHE A 15 -4.97 10.99 -4.15
N PHE A 16 -3.85 11.21 -4.83
CA PHE A 16 -2.93 10.12 -5.20
C PHE A 16 -1.72 9.94 -4.28
N THR A 17 -1.54 10.75 -3.23
CA THR A 17 -0.36 10.67 -2.36
C THR A 17 -0.40 9.54 -1.32
N ALA A 18 -1.50 8.78 -1.24
CA ALA A 18 -1.69 7.69 -0.26
C ALA A 18 -1.73 6.29 -0.88
N CYS A 19 -1.48 6.12 -2.18
CA CYS A 19 -1.32 4.79 -2.77
C CYS A 19 0.08 4.26 -2.44
N GLU A 20 0.25 3.62 -1.29
CA GLU A 20 1.41 2.77 -1.06
C GLU A 20 1.48 1.71 -2.18
N GLN A 21 2.59 1.68 -2.91
CA GLN A 21 2.78 0.76 -4.02
C GLN A 21 2.72 -0.69 -3.51
N THR A 22 1.82 -1.49 -4.09
CA THR A 22 1.70 -2.90 -3.71
C THR A 22 2.91 -3.68 -4.18
N LYS A 23 3.66 -4.28 -3.25
CA LYS A 23 4.81 -5.14 -3.57
C LYS A 23 4.35 -6.58 -3.81
N SER A 24 5.04 -7.28 -4.71
CA SER A 24 4.70 -8.66 -5.06
C SER A 24 5.12 -9.66 -3.97
N VAL A 25 4.58 -10.89 -4.02
CA VAL A 25 5.04 -11.98 -3.15
C VAL A 25 6.51 -12.30 -3.42
N GLU A 26 6.93 -12.33 -4.68
CA GLU A 26 8.32 -12.60 -5.07
C GLU A 26 9.30 -11.56 -4.52
N TYR A 27 8.91 -10.28 -4.50
CA TYR A 27 9.71 -9.26 -3.83
C TYR A 27 9.92 -9.62 -2.35
N TYR A 28 8.83 -9.95 -1.64
CA TYR A 28 8.92 -10.29 -0.22
C TYR A 28 9.65 -11.60 0.06
N GLN A 29 9.62 -12.58 -0.85
CA GLN A 29 10.43 -13.80 -0.74
C GLN A 29 11.94 -13.47 -0.70
N ASN A 30 12.36 -12.45 -1.44
CA ASN A 30 13.72 -11.94 -1.42
C ASN A 30 13.99 -10.97 -0.25
N HIS A 31 12.95 -10.53 0.48
CA HIS A 31 13.01 -9.57 1.58
C HIS A 31 12.12 -10.01 2.78
N PRO A 32 12.38 -11.18 3.39
CA PRO A 32 11.47 -11.78 4.37
C PRO A 32 11.32 -10.95 5.66
N GLU A 33 12.40 -10.28 6.10
CA GLU A 33 12.36 -9.37 7.25
C GLU A 33 11.43 -8.17 7.00
N GLU A 34 11.44 -7.65 5.78
CA GLU A 34 10.54 -6.57 5.39
C GLU A 34 9.09 -7.07 5.34
N ALA A 35 8.87 -8.28 4.81
CA ALA A 35 7.56 -8.91 4.79
C ALA A 35 6.97 -9.04 6.20
N LYS A 36 7.78 -9.47 7.17
CA LYS A 36 7.37 -9.58 8.57
C LYS A 36 7.04 -8.22 9.18
N LYS A 37 7.92 -7.22 8.99
CA LYS A 37 7.69 -5.85 9.48
C LYS A 37 6.41 -5.26 8.92
N ARG A 38 6.20 -5.38 7.60
CA ARG A 38 5.03 -4.85 6.91
C ARG A 38 3.75 -5.54 7.37
N SER A 39 3.77 -6.86 7.51
CA SER A 39 2.65 -7.64 8.04
C SER A 39 2.23 -7.20 9.44
N LEU A 40 3.20 -6.95 10.32
CA LEU A 40 2.95 -6.44 11.67
C LEU A 40 2.37 -5.02 11.65
N GLU A 41 2.90 -4.15 10.78
CA GLU A 41 2.36 -2.81 10.57
C GLU A 41 0.90 -2.86 10.11
N CYS A 42 0.59 -3.70 9.12
CA CYS A 42 -0.76 -3.89 8.61
C CYS A 42 -1.72 -4.32 9.71
N ARG A 43 -1.30 -5.27 10.56
CA ARG A 43 -2.08 -5.70 11.73
C ARG A 43 -2.29 -4.57 12.73
N HIS A 44 -1.23 -3.84 13.07
CA HIS A 44 -1.29 -2.78 14.08
C HIS A 44 -2.18 -1.60 13.65
N LYS A 45 -2.10 -1.22 12.38
CA LYS A 45 -2.86 -0.10 11.80
C LYS A 45 -4.22 -0.51 11.22
N ALA A 46 -4.59 -1.78 11.33
CA ALA A 46 -5.79 -2.35 10.68
C ALA A 46 -5.87 -2.03 9.17
N ILE A 47 -4.72 -2.03 8.48
CA ILE A 47 -4.67 -1.80 7.03
C ILE A 47 -5.05 -3.10 6.32
N ILE A 48 -6.02 -3.01 5.42
CA ILE A 48 -6.44 -4.11 4.56
C ILE A 48 -6.04 -3.74 3.13
N SER A 49 -4.96 -4.34 2.63
CA SER A 49 -4.47 -4.13 1.27
C SER A 49 -3.87 -5.41 0.70
N GLN A 50 -3.73 -5.48 -0.63
CA GLN A 50 -3.08 -6.61 -1.29
C GLN A 50 -1.60 -6.73 -0.88
N ASP A 51 -0.94 -5.61 -0.61
CA ASP A 51 0.42 -5.57 -0.09
C ASP A 51 0.53 -6.27 1.28
N CYS A 52 -0.42 -6.02 2.18
CA CYS A 52 -0.49 -6.71 3.48
C CYS A 52 -0.67 -8.22 3.33
N VAL A 53 -1.50 -8.65 2.37
CA VAL A 53 -1.70 -10.09 2.07
C VAL A 53 -0.41 -10.71 1.54
N ASN A 54 0.29 -10.03 0.64
CA ASN A 54 1.53 -10.52 0.05
C ASN A 54 2.65 -10.61 1.09
N ALA A 55 2.78 -9.59 1.93
CA ALA A 55 3.72 -9.55 3.04
C ALA A 55 3.43 -10.69 4.03
N TYR A 56 2.16 -10.93 4.38
CA TYR A 56 1.79 -11.94 5.37
C TYR A 56 2.15 -13.36 4.93
N LYS A 57 1.91 -13.68 3.65
CA LYS A 57 2.25 -15.01 3.07
C LYS A 57 3.71 -15.40 3.27
N VAL A 58 4.61 -14.41 3.29
CA VAL A 58 6.06 -14.65 3.43
C VAL A 58 6.54 -14.43 4.86
N GLY A 59 6.07 -13.37 5.53
CA GLY A 59 6.52 -13.01 6.87
C GLY A 59 5.99 -13.91 7.99
N PHE A 60 4.90 -14.63 7.73
CA PHE A 60 4.29 -15.61 8.63
C PHE A 60 3.86 -16.84 7.82
N PRO A 61 4.83 -17.66 7.35
CA PRO A 61 4.51 -18.88 6.63
C PRO A 61 3.67 -19.79 7.54
N LYS A 62 2.61 -20.38 6.97
CA LYS A 62 1.89 -21.42 7.68
C LYS A 62 2.74 -22.67 7.60
N ASP A 63 2.87 -23.38 8.72
CA ASP A 63 3.32 -24.77 8.69
C ASP A 63 2.28 -25.53 7.85
N GLU A 64 2.72 -26.19 6.77
CA GLU A 64 1.86 -27.04 5.94
C GLU A 64 1.36 -28.27 6.72
#